data_AF-A0A3N4LIB5-F1
#
_entry.id   AF-A0A3N4LIB5-F1
#
_cell.length_a   1.000
_cell.length_b   1.000
_cell.length_c   1.000
_cell.angle_alpha   90.00
_cell.angle_beta   90.00
_cell.angle_gamma   90.00
#
_symmetry.space_group_name_H-M   'P 1'
#
loop_
_entity.id
_entity.type
_entity.pdbx_description
1 polymer ?
#
loop_
_entity_poly.entity_id
_entity_poly.type
_entity_poly.pdbx_seq_one_letter_code
_entity_poly.pdbx_strand_id
1 'polypeptide(L)'
;METEPPSDSYIDYEAFLSPTFSPHSFANALILHTNTSDDPNLDLSTPLSRVLFDLQEIDSHIHSLTTGNASELLAYAEESRSVSEDLVKGVEEQMKVVGLAYRRLEKEVVGRGKAAEEVLGVVERLNVVTRVVREVGRVVLLGRQLEGLGDWKVLLRMGYTVAEMRRTLFADERGGGRELAEVNCVKVVVSQLLVPAEQYLKTIATGIVANFALPTTSTTANTGTSASTISSFSPTNLPSSFAAQTSFEASLSRVSSATQILYLLSPPSTTSKSSSDSSLLLRVLNTFLTNQTTSSLAALSRVFSSLTPTQPSPPALDRSFLEIVQKIRGIATLEEVLKSLPLSTLDPTSDFDTPSLPTLFFRNLSSGLETLVRNVLARGGVAARGLRAGKDKLREGLRGVVERGLAGEGEDGSLQLGVYKGNAVPVDT
;
A
#
# COMPACT_ATOMS: atom_id res chain seq x y z
N MET A 1 -35.74 24.27 74.25
CA MET A 1 -36.64 24.71 75.34
C MET A 1 -37.69 25.56 74.64
N GLU A 2 -38.81 24.96 74.26
CA GLU A 2 -39.97 25.70 73.73
C GLU A 2 -40.56 26.47 74.90
N THR A 3 -40.18 27.75 75.02
CA THR A 3 -40.90 28.70 75.85
C THR A 3 -42.16 29.06 75.09
N GLU A 4 -43.30 28.50 75.51
CA GLU A 4 -44.61 28.97 75.08
C GLU A 4 -44.66 30.51 75.22
N PRO A 5 -45.15 31.24 74.19
CA PRO A 5 -45.36 32.66 74.34
C PRO A 5 -46.46 32.87 75.41
N PRO A 6 -46.29 33.85 76.33
CA PRO A 6 -47.33 34.18 77.29
C PRO A 6 -48.59 34.60 76.52
N SER A 7 -49.64 33.79 76.64
CA SER A 7 -50.90 33.85 75.90
C SER A 7 -51.82 35.02 76.31
N ASP A 8 -51.24 36.13 76.75
CA ASP A 8 -51.96 37.33 77.23
C ASP A 8 -51.35 38.66 76.76
N SER A 9 -50.45 38.63 75.75
CA SER A 9 -49.95 39.85 75.12
C SER A 9 -50.85 40.27 73.96
N TYR A 10 -51.35 41.51 73.96
CA TYR A 10 -52.16 42.08 72.88
C TYR A 10 -51.36 42.32 71.59
N ILE A 11 -50.03 42.18 71.67
CA ILE A 11 -49.12 42.28 70.52
C ILE A 11 -48.96 40.92 69.85
N ASP A 12 -49.22 40.88 68.54
CA ASP A 12 -48.97 39.73 67.68
C ASP A 12 -47.48 39.66 67.28
N TYR A 13 -46.68 39.02 68.14
CA TYR A 13 -45.24 38.83 67.90
C TYR A 13 -44.95 37.92 66.68
N GLU A 14 -45.87 37.02 66.31
CA GLU A 14 -45.67 36.12 65.17
C GLU A 14 -45.68 36.88 63.84
N ALA A 15 -46.56 37.88 63.71
CA ALA A 15 -46.57 38.78 62.56
C ALA A 15 -45.24 39.55 62.40
N PHE A 16 -44.64 39.99 63.51
CA PHE A 16 -43.38 40.76 63.53
C PHE A 16 -42.12 39.92 63.33
N LEU A 17 -42.10 38.67 63.81
CA LEU A 17 -40.98 37.75 63.65
C LEU A 17 -41.00 37.01 62.30
N SER A 18 -42.05 37.17 61.50
CA SER A 18 -42.16 36.55 60.19
C SER A 18 -41.07 37.08 59.23
N PRO A 19 -40.41 36.21 58.42
CA PRO A 19 -39.37 36.62 57.48
C PRO A 19 -39.88 37.49 56.33
N THR A 20 -41.20 37.62 56.19
CA THR A 20 -41.90 38.42 55.18
C THR A 20 -42.43 39.75 55.73
N PHE A 21 -42.20 40.04 57.01
CA PHE A 21 -42.66 41.29 57.63
C PHE A 21 -42.05 42.49 56.92
N SER A 22 -42.90 43.44 56.49
CA SER A 22 -42.47 44.69 55.90
C SER A 22 -43.06 45.88 56.67
N PRO A 23 -42.23 46.80 57.19
CA PRO A 23 -42.69 47.94 57.97
C PRO A 23 -43.69 48.83 57.20
N HIS A 24 -43.48 48.98 55.89
CA HIS A 24 -44.33 49.82 55.03
C HIS A 24 -45.72 49.21 54.79
N SER A 25 -45.82 47.89 54.59
CA SER A 25 -47.12 47.24 54.42
C SER A 25 -47.92 47.24 55.72
N PHE A 26 -47.24 47.07 56.85
CA PHE A 26 -47.86 47.14 58.17
C PHE A 26 -48.37 48.55 58.47
N ALA A 27 -47.55 49.59 58.25
CA ALA A 27 -47.95 50.98 58.41
C ALA A 27 -49.12 51.34 57.49
N ASN A 28 -49.10 50.90 56.22
CA ASN A 28 -50.20 51.12 55.29
C ASN A 28 -51.49 50.42 55.73
N ALA A 29 -51.41 49.16 56.17
CA ALA A 29 -52.58 48.42 56.68
C ALA A 29 -53.18 49.11 57.92
N LEU A 30 -52.33 49.64 58.80
CA LEU A 30 -52.75 50.31 60.03
C LEU A 30 -53.35 51.71 59.76
N ILE A 31 -52.85 52.45 58.77
CA ILE A 31 -53.45 53.70 58.29
C ILE A 31 -54.82 53.43 57.64
N LEU A 32 -54.92 52.39 56.81
CA LEU A 32 -56.17 51.98 56.16
C LEU A 32 -57.20 51.44 57.15
N HIS A 33 -56.75 50.82 58.26
CA HIS A 33 -57.64 50.35 59.33
C HIS A 33 -58.15 51.49 60.22
N THR A 34 -57.37 52.55 60.38
CA THR A 34 -57.72 53.69 61.27
C THR A 34 -58.53 54.78 60.57
N ASN A 35 -58.48 54.88 59.24
CA ASN A 35 -59.15 55.92 58.47
C ASN A 35 -60.22 55.34 57.52
N THR A 36 -61.41 55.94 57.50
CA THR A 36 -62.49 55.56 56.58
C THR A 36 -62.48 56.48 55.35
N SER A 37 -62.92 56.00 54.19
CA SER A 37 -62.88 56.77 52.92
C SER A 37 -63.71 58.07 52.88
N ASP A 38 -64.54 58.29 53.90
CA ASP A 38 -65.47 59.43 53.98
C ASP A 38 -64.92 60.57 54.88
N ASP A 39 -63.76 60.39 55.53
CA ASP A 39 -63.17 61.39 56.41
C ASP A 39 -62.42 62.48 55.60
N PRO A 40 -62.70 63.78 55.81
CA PRO A 40 -62.13 64.87 55.01
C PRO A 40 -60.66 65.18 55.35
N ASN A 41 -60.12 64.66 56.45
CA ASN A 41 -58.72 64.81 56.84
C ASN A 41 -58.18 63.48 57.37
N LEU A 42 -56.99 63.09 56.90
CA LEU A 42 -56.31 61.87 57.31
C LEU A 42 -55.80 61.99 58.76
N ASP A 43 -56.29 61.15 59.67
CA ASP A 43 -55.79 61.07 61.04
C ASP A 43 -54.57 60.14 61.11
N LEU A 44 -53.40 60.75 61.32
CA LEU A 44 -52.13 60.04 61.55
C LEU A 44 -51.79 59.91 63.04
N SER A 45 -52.54 60.59 63.92
CA SER A 45 -52.21 60.63 65.34
C SER A 45 -52.57 59.32 66.04
N THR A 46 -53.75 58.76 65.72
CA THR A 46 -54.21 57.47 66.23
C THR A 46 -53.30 56.31 65.83
N PRO A 47 -52.99 56.08 64.54
CA PRO A 47 -52.07 55.01 64.14
C PRO A 47 -50.65 55.16 64.70
N LEU A 48 -50.14 56.40 64.79
CA LEU A 48 -48.84 56.67 65.38
C LEU A 48 -48.83 56.35 66.88
N SER A 49 -49.86 56.76 67.62
CA SER A 49 -49.95 56.48 69.05
C SER A 49 -49.97 54.97 69.31
N ARG A 50 -50.68 54.20 68.48
CA ARG A 50 -50.73 52.74 68.55
C ARG A 50 -49.35 52.11 68.37
N VAL A 51 -48.62 52.48 67.32
CA VAL A 51 -47.26 51.95 67.07
C VAL A 51 -46.28 52.33 68.19
N LEU A 52 -46.41 53.53 68.76
CA LEU A 52 -45.57 53.93 69.89
C LEU A 52 -45.85 53.11 71.14
N PHE A 53 -47.12 52.83 71.44
CA PHE A 53 -47.46 51.93 72.55
C PHE A 53 -46.92 50.52 72.33
N ASP A 54 -47.09 49.98 71.11
CA ASP A 54 -46.58 48.65 70.76
C ASP A 54 -45.05 48.59 70.88
N LEU A 55 -44.34 49.64 70.45
CA LEU A 55 -42.88 49.73 70.57
C LEU A 55 -42.42 49.80 72.03
N GLN A 56 -43.10 50.61 72.85
CA GLN A 56 -42.78 50.72 74.28
C GLN A 56 -42.98 49.39 75.01
N GLU A 57 -44.04 48.65 74.68
CA GLU A 57 -44.31 47.34 75.26
C GLU A 57 -43.29 46.29 74.79
N ILE A 58 -42.93 46.26 73.50
CA ILE A 58 -41.87 45.39 72.97
C ILE A 58 -40.53 45.69 73.67
N ASP A 59 -40.17 46.96 73.81
CA ASP A 59 -38.90 47.36 74.45
C ASP A 59 -38.87 46.98 75.93
N SER A 60 -39.97 47.23 76.66
CA SER A 60 -40.12 46.80 78.04
C SER A 60 -40.03 45.27 78.17
N HIS A 61 -40.63 44.54 77.24
CA HIS A 61 -40.61 43.08 77.23
C HIS A 61 -39.22 42.53 76.91
N ILE A 62 -38.53 43.07 75.90
CA ILE A 62 -37.14 42.74 75.59
C ILE A 62 -36.25 43.05 76.79
N HIS A 63 -36.44 44.19 77.45
CA HIS A 63 -35.66 44.56 78.63
C HIS A 63 -35.89 43.58 79.79
N SER A 64 -37.14 43.19 80.04
CA SER A 64 -37.50 42.20 81.07
C SER A 64 -36.91 40.82 80.77
N LEU A 65 -37.03 40.33 79.53
CA LEU A 65 -36.47 39.05 79.11
C LEU A 65 -34.94 39.06 79.13
N THR A 66 -34.32 40.13 78.64
CA THR A 66 -32.86 40.26 78.60
C THR A 66 -32.29 40.37 80.00
N THR A 67 -32.95 41.10 80.91
CA THR A 67 -32.49 41.25 82.30
C THR A 67 -32.77 40.00 83.12
N GLY A 68 -33.92 39.35 82.91
CA GLY A 68 -34.29 38.10 83.58
C GLY A 68 -33.43 36.91 83.18
N ASN A 69 -33.08 36.82 81.89
CA ASN A 69 -32.27 35.73 81.32
C ASN A 69 -30.84 36.19 80.97
N ALA A 70 -30.35 37.29 81.55
CA ALA A 70 -29.05 37.87 81.24
C ALA A 70 -27.91 36.85 81.39
N SER A 71 -27.99 36.02 82.43
CA SER A 71 -27.03 34.95 82.70
C SER A 71 -27.05 33.86 81.64
N GLU A 72 -28.22 33.48 81.13
CA GLU A 72 -28.35 32.44 80.10
C GLU A 72 -27.84 32.93 78.74
N LEU A 73 -28.11 34.20 78.39
CA LEU A 73 -27.60 34.81 77.17
C LEU A 73 -26.08 34.97 77.19
N LEU A 74 -25.51 35.38 78.33
CA LEU A 74 -24.06 35.45 78.50
C LEU A 74 -23.42 34.06 78.48
N ALA A 75 -24.01 33.08 79.15
CA ALA A 75 -23.54 31.70 79.11
C ALA A 75 -23.59 31.12 77.69
N TYR A 76 -24.67 31.36 76.95
CA TYR A 76 -24.79 30.95 75.55
C TYR A 76 -23.76 31.66 74.64
N ALA A 77 -23.54 32.96 74.81
CA ALA A 77 -22.55 33.69 74.04
C ALA A 77 -21.12 33.22 74.33
N GLU A 78 -20.82 32.92 75.60
CA GLU A 78 -19.54 32.35 76.03
C GLU A 78 -19.34 30.94 75.48
N GLU A 79 -20.35 30.08 75.59
CA GLU A 79 -20.34 28.72 75.02
C GLU A 79 -20.19 28.74 73.49
N SER A 80 -20.97 29.58 72.80
CA SER A 80 -20.90 29.75 71.34
C SER A 80 -19.52 30.24 70.90
N ARG A 81 -18.93 31.18 71.65
CA ARG A 81 -17.57 31.65 71.40
C ARG A 81 -16.53 30.54 71.63
N SER A 82 -16.63 29.82 72.75
CA SER A 82 -15.76 28.70 73.09
C SER A 82 -15.80 27.60 72.02
N VAL A 83 -17.00 27.17 71.62
CA VAL A 83 -17.22 26.18 70.56
C VAL A 83 -16.67 26.68 69.22
N SER A 84 -16.87 27.94 68.87
CA SER A 84 -16.34 28.52 67.64
C SER A 84 -14.80 28.54 67.64
N GLU A 85 -14.18 28.91 68.76
CA GLU A 85 -12.72 28.90 68.91
C GLU A 85 -12.16 27.47 68.78
N ASP A 86 -12.82 26.48 69.36
CA ASP A 86 -12.40 25.08 69.27
C ASP A 86 -12.61 24.48 67.88
N LEU A 87 -13.71 24.83 67.19
CA LEU A 87 -13.93 24.47 65.79
C LEU A 87 -12.86 25.06 64.88
N VAL A 88 -12.52 26.35 65.06
CA VAL A 88 -11.47 26.99 64.27
C VAL A 88 -10.12 26.31 64.51
N LYS A 89 -9.76 25.98 65.76
CA LYS A 89 -8.54 25.21 66.06
C LYS A 89 -8.54 23.85 65.37
N GLY A 90 -9.66 23.13 65.41
CA GLY A 90 -9.80 21.83 64.75
C GLY A 90 -9.65 21.92 63.22
N VAL A 91 -10.27 22.92 62.60
CA VAL A 91 -10.15 23.18 61.16
C VAL A 91 -8.73 23.60 60.78
N GLU A 92 -8.07 24.44 61.59
CA GLU A 92 -6.67 24.80 61.36
C GLU A 92 -5.73 23.60 61.44
N GLU A 93 -5.95 22.70 62.40
CA GLU A 93 -5.17 21.47 62.52
C GLU A 93 -5.38 20.57 61.29
N GLN A 94 -6.63 20.36 60.88
CA GLN A 94 -6.93 19.60 59.66
C GLN A 94 -6.33 20.26 58.41
N MET A 95 -6.39 21.58 58.29
CA MET A 95 -5.78 22.32 57.19
C MET A 95 -4.26 22.16 57.18
N LYS A 96 -3.61 22.14 58.35
CA LYS A 96 -2.17 21.86 58.46
C LYS A 96 -1.85 20.44 58.01
N VAL A 97 -2.64 19.45 58.41
CA VAL A 97 -2.48 18.04 57.99
C VAL A 97 -2.62 17.91 56.47
N VAL A 98 -3.65 18.50 55.88
CA VAL A 98 -3.86 18.49 54.41
C VAL A 98 -2.73 19.23 53.70
N GLY A 99 -2.28 20.38 54.22
CA GLY A 99 -1.18 21.14 53.65
C GLY A 99 0.16 20.40 53.70
N LEU A 100 0.41 19.60 54.74
CA LEU A 100 1.58 18.72 54.82
C LEU A 100 1.46 17.52 53.87
N ALA A 101 0.28 16.90 53.78
CA ALA A 101 0.02 15.82 52.84
C ALA A 101 0.18 16.28 51.38
N TYR A 102 -0.30 17.48 51.04
CA TYR A 102 -0.14 18.07 49.71
C TYR A 102 1.33 18.34 49.39
N ARG A 103 2.08 18.98 50.30
CA ARG A 103 3.53 19.21 50.11
C ARG A 103 4.30 17.90 49.94
N ARG A 104 3.89 16.84 50.64
CA ARG A 104 4.47 15.51 50.46
C ARG A 104 4.15 14.94 49.09
N LEU A 105 2.89 15.03 48.64
CA LEU A 105 2.46 14.58 47.32
C LEU A 105 3.18 15.33 46.19
N GLU A 106 3.33 16.65 46.33
CA GLU A 106 4.06 17.48 45.37
C GLU A 106 5.52 17.02 45.24
N LYS A 107 6.20 16.80 46.37
CA LYS A 107 7.60 16.35 46.36
C LYS A 107 7.74 14.92 45.82
N GLU A 108 6.91 14.00 46.28
CA GLU A 108 7.05 12.57 45.96
C GLU A 108 6.48 12.19 44.59
N VAL A 109 5.39 12.81 44.15
CA VAL A 109 4.70 12.45 42.90
C VAL A 109 5.00 13.42 41.78
N VAL A 110 4.85 14.73 42.01
CA VAL A 110 5.10 15.73 40.94
C VAL A 110 6.60 15.82 40.64
N GLY A 111 7.44 15.83 41.68
CA GLY A 111 8.89 15.81 41.51
C GLY A 111 9.39 14.58 40.75
N ARG A 112 8.90 13.38 41.13
CA ARG A 112 9.26 12.13 40.42
C ARG A 112 8.65 12.06 39.02
N GLY A 113 7.45 12.61 38.81
CA GLY A 113 6.78 12.68 37.52
C GLY A 113 7.59 13.48 36.49
N LYS A 114 8.09 14.66 36.89
CA LYS A 114 8.97 15.47 36.02
C LYS A 114 10.25 14.74 35.63
N ALA A 115 10.91 14.09 36.60
CA ALA A 115 12.10 13.28 36.30
C ALA A 115 11.77 12.08 35.38
N ALA A 116 10.60 11.46 35.54
CA ALA A 116 10.15 10.38 34.67
C ALA A 116 9.86 10.87 33.24
N GLU A 117 9.35 12.08 33.07
CA GLU A 117 9.10 12.69 31.76
C GLU A 117 10.41 12.92 30.98
N GLU A 118 11.46 13.38 31.66
CA GLU A 118 12.80 13.50 31.05
C GLU A 118 13.33 12.14 30.58
N VAL A 119 13.16 11.09 31.39
CA VAL A 119 13.54 9.71 31.03
C VAL A 119 12.69 9.19 29.87
N LEU A 120 11.38 9.45 29.86
CA LEU A 120 10.49 9.09 28.75
C LEU A 120 10.97 9.73 27.43
N GLY A 121 11.32 11.02 27.45
CA GLY A 121 11.87 11.68 26.27
C GLY A 121 13.20 11.05 25.78
N VAL A 122 14.04 10.56 26.69
CA VAL A 122 15.25 9.79 26.32
C VAL A 122 14.89 8.45 25.70
N VAL A 123 13.92 7.72 26.28
CA VAL A 123 13.46 6.41 25.77
C VAL A 123 12.80 6.53 24.41
N GLU A 124 11.99 7.56 24.18
CA GLU A 124 11.36 7.83 22.88
C GLU A 124 12.42 8.09 21.81
N ARG A 125 13.38 8.98 22.09
CA ARG A 125 14.51 9.23 21.19
C ARG A 125 15.31 7.96 20.92
N LEU A 126 15.58 7.15 21.95
CA LEU A 126 16.30 5.89 21.81
C LEU A 126 15.53 4.86 20.96
N ASN A 127 14.21 4.80 21.08
CA ASN A 127 13.36 3.93 20.26
C ASN A 127 13.42 4.34 18.78
N VAL A 128 13.31 5.65 18.48
CA VAL A 128 13.48 6.17 17.12
C VAL A 128 14.86 5.80 16.57
N VAL A 129 15.93 6.08 17.32
CA VAL A 129 17.31 5.72 16.90
C VAL A 129 17.45 4.22 16.68
N THR A 130 16.92 3.38 17.56
CA THR A 130 17.01 1.92 17.44
C THR A 130 16.26 1.41 16.22
N ARG A 131 15.09 1.99 15.90
CA ARG A 131 14.34 1.65 14.67
C ARG A 131 15.15 2.00 13.43
N VAL A 132 15.68 3.23 13.35
CA VAL A 132 16.50 3.66 12.21
C VAL A 132 17.75 2.80 12.08
N VAL A 133 18.47 2.52 13.17
CA VAL A 133 19.69 1.68 13.14
C VAL A 133 19.37 0.25 12.70
N ARG A 134 18.23 -0.33 13.10
CA ARG A 134 17.83 -1.68 12.65
C ARG A 134 17.53 -1.70 11.16
N GLU A 135 16.81 -0.72 10.64
CA GLU A 135 16.50 -0.66 9.22
C GLU A 135 17.75 -0.35 8.38
N VAL A 136 18.63 0.56 8.84
CA VAL A 136 19.94 0.79 8.22
C VAL A 136 20.78 -0.48 8.23
N GLY A 137 20.82 -1.21 9.35
CA GLY A 137 21.51 -2.49 9.47
C GLY A 137 20.97 -3.54 8.50
N ARG A 138 19.65 -3.60 8.32
CA ARG A 138 18.99 -4.48 7.33
C ARG A 138 19.40 -4.10 5.91
N VAL A 139 19.36 -2.82 5.55
CA VAL A 139 19.76 -2.34 4.21
C VAL A 139 21.24 -2.65 3.92
N VAL A 140 22.12 -2.45 4.90
CA VAL A 140 23.56 -2.77 4.75
C VAL A 140 23.78 -4.28 4.63
N LEU A 141 23.06 -5.10 5.40
CA LEU A 141 23.14 -6.57 5.29
C LEU A 141 22.64 -7.05 3.93
N LEU A 142 21.52 -6.53 3.44
CA LEU A 142 21.01 -6.80 2.10
C LEU A 142 22.00 -6.35 1.01
N GLY A 143 22.67 -5.20 1.21
CA GLY A 143 23.76 -4.75 0.36
C GLY A 143 24.92 -5.74 0.29
N ARG A 144 25.42 -6.24 1.44
CA ARG A 144 26.46 -7.28 1.45
C ARG A 144 26.02 -8.57 0.79
N GLN A 145 24.75 -8.95 0.96
CA GLN A 145 24.20 -10.11 0.26
C GLN A 145 24.17 -9.88 -1.25
N LEU A 146 23.89 -8.66 -1.72
CA LEU A 146 23.92 -8.29 -3.13
C LEU A 146 25.34 -8.38 -3.72
N GLU A 147 26.36 -7.89 -3.01
CA GLU A 147 27.76 -7.97 -3.45
C GLU A 147 28.27 -9.42 -3.55
N GLY A 148 27.80 -10.31 -2.68
CA GLY A 148 28.22 -11.72 -2.65
C GLY A 148 27.63 -12.59 -3.77
N LEU A 149 26.74 -12.05 -4.60
CA LEU A 149 25.94 -12.80 -5.56
C LEU A 149 26.32 -12.40 -6.99
N GLY A 150 27.51 -12.78 -7.42
CA GLY A 150 28.05 -12.49 -8.77
C GLY A 150 27.59 -13.42 -9.90
N ASP A 151 26.97 -14.56 -9.58
CA ASP A 151 26.65 -15.61 -10.56
C ASP A 151 25.20 -15.56 -11.07
N TRP A 152 25.03 -15.70 -12.39
CA TRP A 152 23.71 -15.76 -13.05
C TRP A 152 22.82 -16.92 -12.55
N LYS A 153 23.41 -17.98 -11.98
CA LYS A 153 22.68 -19.10 -11.37
C LYS A 153 21.91 -18.68 -10.11
N VAL A 154 22.23 -17.51 -9.55
CA VAL A 154 21.62 -16.95 -8.35
C VAL A 154 20.84 -15.66 -8.65
N LEU A 155 20.57 -15.39 -9.94
CA LEU A 155 19.88 -14.19 -10.43
C LEU A 155 18.49 -14.00 -9.80
N LEU A 156 17.77 -15.10 -9.55
CA LEU A 156 16.45 -15.03 -8.92
C LEU A 156 16.54 -14.53 -7.47
N ARG A 157 17.52 -15.01 -6.71
CA ARG A 157 17.77 -14.56 -5.34
C ARG A 157 18.23 -13.10 -5.32
N MET A 158 19.03 -12.67 -6.30
CA MET A 158 19.35 -11.25 -6.52
C MET A 158 18.11 -10.40 -6.80
N GLY A 159 17.18 -10.89 -7.62
CA GLY A 159 15.91 -10.22 -7.85
C GLY A 159 15.09 -10.08 -6.57
N TYR A 160 15.05 -11.11 -5.73
CA TYR A 160 14.37 -11.05 -4.44
C TYR A 160 15.04 -10.09 -3.45
N THR A 161 16.37 -10.05 -3.34
CA THR A 161 17.08 -9.13 -2.44
C THR A 161 16.92 -7.68 -2.87
N VAL A 162 16.98 -7.39 -4.18
CA VAL A 162 16.69 -6.06 -4.74
C VAL A 162 15.23 -5.65 -4.47
N ALA A 163 14.28 -6.56 -4.68
CA ALA A 163 12.87 -6.30 -4.41
C ALA A 163 12.60 -6.08 -2.90
N GLU A 164 13.27 -6.84 -2.04
CA GLU A 164 13.20 -6.64 -0.58
C GLU A 164 13.79 -5.29 -0.19
N MET A 165 14.95 -4.91 -0.73
CA MET A 165 15.59 -3.62 -0.49
C MET A 165 14.72 -2.44 -0.96
N ARG A 166 14.03 -2.59 -2.10
CA ARG A 166 13.02 -1.60 -2.55
C ARG A 166 11.85 -1.51 -1.57
N ARG A 167 11.34 -2.65 -1.08
CA ARG A 167 10.25 -2.65 -0.09
C ARG A 167 10.67 -1.96 1.21
N THR A 168 11.89 -2.18 1.70
CA THR A 168 12.35 -1.52 2.94
C THR A 168 12.63 -0.03 2.74
N LEU A 169 13.03 0.40 1.54
CA LEU A 169 13.33 1.81 1.25
C LEU A 169 12.09 2.63 0.86
N PHE A 170 11.09 2.02 0.22
CA PHE A 170 9.93 2.70 -0.36
C PHE A 170 8.57 2.26 0.23
N ALA A 171 8.55 1.55 1.38
CA ALA A 171 7.30 1.25 2.08
C ALA A 171 6.70 2.53 2.71
N ASP A 172 5.77 3.15 1.99
CA ASP A 172 5.26 4.50 2.29
C ASP A 172 4.30 4.57 3.49
N GLU A 173 3.66 3.47 3.90
CA GLU A 173 2.52 3.59 4.84
C GLU A 173 2.84 3.29 6.31
N ARG A 174 3.94 2.61 6.66
CA ARG A 174 4.21 2.21 8.07
C ARG A 174 5.67 2.13 8.53
N GLY A 175 6.65 2.38 7.66
CA GLY A 175 8.04 2.11 8.02
C GLY A 175 9.03 3.08 7.41
N GLY A 176 9.26 4.22 8.07
CA GLY A 176 10.53 4.96 8.10
C GLY A 176 11.27 5.30 6.80
N GLY A 177 10.75 4.99 5.60
CA GLY A 177 11.50 5.06 4.34
C GLY A 177 11.99 6.47 4.04
N ARG A 178 11.21 7.49 4.43
CA ARG A 178 11.59 8.90 4.30
C ARG A 178 12.75 9.28 5.23
N GLU A 179 12.76 8.80 6.47
CA GLU A 179 13.84 9.02 7.43
C GLU A 179 15.12 8.29 6.98
N LEU A 180 14.98 7.09 6.41
CA LEU A 180 16.10 6.32 5.86
C LEU A 180 16.71 6.95 4.61
N ALA A 181 15.89 7.57 3.76
CA ALA A 181 16.35 8.23 2.54
C ALA A 181 17.27 9.42 2.81
N GLU A 182 17.20 10.03 4.00
CA GLU A 182 18.06 11.15 4.39
C GLU A 182 19.45 10.69 4.85
N VAL A 183 19.57 9.45 5.34
CA VAL A 183 20.82 8.90 5.88
C VAL A 183 21.87 8.71 4.78
N ASN A 184 23.06 9.30 4.97
CA ASN A 184 24.10 9.30 3.95
C ASN A 184 24.61 7.90 3.58
N CYS A 185 24.76 6.99 4.54
CA CYS A 185 25.18 5.61 4.23
C CYS A 185 24.16 4.88 3.34
N VAL A 186 22.86 5.08 3.57
CA VAL A 186 21.80 4.52 2.72
C VAL A 186 21.86 5.13 1.33
N LYS A 187 22.06 6.44 1.20
CA LYS A 187 22.27 7.11 -0.11
C LYS A 187 23.45 6.53 -0.88
N VAL A 188 24.56 6.25 -0.20
CA VAL A 188 25.75 5.62 -0.80
C VAL A 188 25.42 4.21 -1.28
N VAL A 189 24.79 3.36 -0.45
CA VAL A 189 24.41 2.00 -0.86
C VAL A 189 23.39 2.03 -2.01
N VAL A 190 22.43 2.95 -1.99
CA VAL A 190 21.44 3.08 -3.08
C VAL A 190 22.11 3.50 -4.39
N SER A 191 22.95 4.54 -4.35
CA SER A 191 23.59 5.08 -5.55
C SER A 191 24.69 4.18 -6.12
N GLN A 192 25.49 3.54 -5.27
CA GLN A 192 26.64 2.75 -5.69
C GLN A 192 26.32 1.27 -5.92
N LEU A 193 25.29 0.73 -5.26
CA LEU A 193 25.03 -0.71 -5.27
C LEU A 193 23.63 -1.05 -5.80
N LEU A 194 22.56 -0.42 -5.29
CA LEU A 194 21.19 -0.77 -5.70
C LEU A 194 20.92 -0.38 -7.16
N VAL A 195 21.15 0.89 -7.53
CA VAL A 195 20.85 1.38 -8.89
C VAL A 195 21.65 0.61 -9.96
N PRO A 196 22.96 0.38 -9.80
CA PRO A 196 23.73 -0.41 -10.76
C PRO A 196 23.29 -1.88 -10.81
N ALA A 197 22.99 -2.50 -9.66
CA ALA A 197 22.51 -3.89 -9.62
C ALA A 197 21.16 -4.05 -10.31
N GLU A 198 20.26 -3.08 -10.15
CA GLU A 198 18.99 -3.06 -10.88
C GLU A 198 19.17 -2.93 -12.38
N GLN A 199 20.05 -2.04 -12.83
CA GLN A 199 20.35 -1.89 -14.25
C GLN A 199 20.98 -3.16 -14.83
N TYR A 200 21.94 -3.75 -14.12
CA TYR A 200 22.56 -5.02 -14.47
C TYR A 200 21.51 -6.13 -14.60
N LEU A 201 20.65 -6.29 -13.60
CA LEU A 201 19.59 -7.28 -13.58
C LEU A 201 18.59 -7.09 -14.73
N LYS A 202 18.22 -5.84 -15.05
CA LYS A 202 17.38 -5.51 -16.22
C LYS A 202 18.08 -5.94 -17.50
N THR A 203 19.33 -5.55 -17.71
CA THR A 203 20.06 -5.87 -18.95
C THR A 203 20.22 -7.37 -19.16
N ILE A 204 20.50 -8.13 -18.09
CA ILE A 204 20.62 -9.59 -18.17
C ILE A 204 19.27 -10.24 -18.41
N ALA A 205 18.24 -9.89 -17.63
CA ALA A 205 16.94 -10.52 -17.76
C ALA A 205 16.30 -10.21 -19.13
N THR A 206 16.43 -8.98 -19.62
CA THR A 206 16.01 -8.61 -20.98
C THR A 206 16.83 -9.36 -22.04
N GLY A 207 18.14 -9.50 -21.88
CA GLY A 207 19.00 -10.25 -22.79
C GLY A 207 18.68 -11.74 -22.84
N ILE A 208 18.36 -12.37 -21.71
CA ILE A 208 17.98 -13.79 -21.64
C ILE A 208 16.67 -14.04 -22.38
N VAL A 209 15.66 -13.20 -22.16
CA VAL A 209 14.36 -13.33 -22.84
C VAL A 209 14.50 -13.00 -24.34
N ALA A 210 15.25 -11.96 -24.70
CA ALA A 210 15.44 -11.56 -26.10
C ALA A 210 16.22 -12.60 -26.92
N ASN A 211 17.17 -13.31 -26.31
CA ASN A 211 17.98 -14.34 -26.96
C ASN A 211 17.43 -15.75 -26.77
N PHE A 212 16.21 -15.90 -26.26
CA PHE A 212 15.63 -17.22 -26.09
C PHE A 212 15.45 -17.91 -27.45
N ALA A 213 16.07 -19.08 -27.57
CA ALA A 213 15.91 -19.98 -28.70
C ALA A 213 15.85 -21.40 -28.15
N LEU A 214 14.91 -22.20 -28.64
CA LEU A 214 14.89 -23.62 -28.34
C LEU A 214 16.19 -24.24 -28.86
N PRO A 215 17.00 -24.92 -28.03
CA PRO A 215 18.11 -25.70 -28.53
C PRO A 215 17.56 -26.71 -29.54
N THR A 216 18.02 -26.61 -30.78
CA THR A 216 17.59 -27.51 -31.84
C THR A 216 18.02 -28.93 -31.46
N THR A 217 17.06 -29.82 -31.26
CA THR A 217 17.29 -31.27 -31.20
C THR A 217 17.74 -31.73 -32.58
N SER A 218 18.98 -31.46 -32.94
CA SER A 218 19.57 -31.94 -34.18
C SER A 218 19.89 -33.43 -33.99
N THR A 219 18.93 -34.28 -34.34
CA THR A 219 19.20 -35.65 -34.78
C THR A 219 19.93 -35.58 -36.12
N THR A 220 21.17 -35.10 -36.12
CA THR A 220 22.04 -35.21 -37.30
C THR A 220 22.88 -36.46 -37.11
N ALA A 221 22.43 -37.56 -37.68
CA ALA A 221 23.30 -38.69 -37.97
C ALA A 221 24.39 -38.21 -38.94
N ASN A 222 25.60 -37.97 -38.44
CA ASN A 222 26.76 -37.69 -39.27
C ASN A 222 27.24 -38.98 -39.94
N THR A 223 26.81 -39.22 -41.17
CA THR A 223 27.58 -40.03 -42.14
C THR A 223 28.41 -39.07 -42.99
N GLY A 224 29.73 -39.06 -42.78
CA GLY A 224 30.67 -38.33 -43.66
C GLY A 224 31.89 -37.75 -42.95
N THR A 225 32.95 -38.55 -42.93
CA THR A 225 34.38 -38.20 -42.89
C THR A 225 34.76 -36.73 -43.15
N SER A 226 35.44 -36.09 -42.19
CA SER A 226 36.74 -35.41 -42.36
C SER A 226 37.25 -34.89 -41.02
N ALA A 227 38.53 -35.17 -40.77
CA ALA A 227 39.23 -34.91 -39.52
C ALA A 227 39.65 -33.44 -39.35
N SER A 228 39.51 -32.92 -38.12
CA SER A 228 40.50 -32.00 -37.52
C SER A 228 40.25 -31.85 -36.01
N THR A 229 41.14 -32.49 -35.23
CA THR A 229 41.72 -32.04 -33.94
C THR A 229 40.88 -31.19 -32.99
N ILE A 230 40.50 -31.76 -31.83
CA ILE A 230 40.52 -31.10 -30.51
C ILE A 230 40.73 -32.16 -29.41
N SER A 231 41.72 -31.89 -28.57
CA SER A 231 42.00 -32.54 -27.29
C SER A 231 41.02 -32.08 -26.20
N SER A 232 40.33 -33.02 -25.55
CA SER A 232 40.13 -33.06 -24.09
C SER A 232 39.16 -34.20 -23.77
N PHE A 233 39.64 -35.16 -22.98
CA PHE A 233 38.89 -36.28 -22.46
C PHE A 233 37.67 -35.81 -21.62
N SER A 234 36.48 -36.27 -21.97
CA SER A 234 35.32 -36.33 -21.07
C SER A 234 34.60 -37.66 -21.32
N PRO A 235 34.26 -38.44 -20.27
CA PRO A 235 33.81 -39.81 -20.42
C PRO A 235 32.29 -39.89 -20.71
N THR A 236 31.90 -41.00 -21.33
CA THR A 236 30.55 -41.58 -21.43
C THR A 236 29.56 -41.00 -22.45
N ASN A 237 29.36 -41.78 -23.51
CA ASN A 237 28.21 -41.80 -24.41
C ASN A 237 26.88 -41.94 -23.63
N LEU A 238 26.26 -40.82 -23.25
CA LEU A 238 24.81 -40.76 -22.99
C LEU A 238 24.10 -40.39 -24.30
N PRO A 239 22.87 -40.88 -24.55
CA PRO A 239 22.13 -40.51 -25.75
C PRO A 239 22.01 -38.98 -25.82
N SER A 240 22.33 -38.42 -26.99
CA SER A 240 22.29 -36.99 -27.27
C SER A 240 20.94 -36.33 -26.93
N SER A 241 19.87 -37.12 -26.81
CA SER A 241 18.57 -36.69 -26.30
C SER A 241 18.60 -36.21 -24.85
N PHE A 242 19.35 -36.86 -23.94
CA PHE A 242 19.38 -36.49 -22.52
C PHE A 242 20.21 -35.22 -22.25
N ALA A 243 21.33 -35.05 -22.97
CA ALA A 243 22.12 -33.82 -22.93
C ALA A 243 21.37 -32.63 -23.55
N ALA A 244 20.61 -32.86 -24.63
CA ALA A 244 19.75 -31.84 -25.21
C ALA A 244 18.59 -31.48 -24.28
N GLN A 245 17.96 -32.46 -23.62
CA GLN A 245 16.84 -32.27 -22.71
C GLN A 245 17.24 -31.51 -21.43
N THR A 246 18.40 -31.81 -20.86
CA THR A 246 18.94 -31.06 -19.71
C THR A 246 19.30 -29.62 -20.07
N SER A 247 19.82 -29.37 -21.29
CA SER A 247 20.08 -28.01 -21.78
C SER A 247 18.80 -27.20 -22.06
N PHE A 248 17.73 -27.89 -22.46
CA PHE A 248 16.39 -27.32 -22.68
C PHE A 248 15.74 -26.91 -21.36
N GLU A 249 15.71 -27.80 -20.38
CA GLU A 249 15.19 -27.50 -19.03
C GLU A 249 16.00 -26.39 -18.35
N ALA A 250 17.32 -26.37 -18.55
CA ALA A 250 18.18 -25.29 -18.09
C ALA A 250 17.89 -23.94 -18.79
N SER A 251 17.41 -23.95 -20.04
CA SER A 251 17.04 -22.73 -20.77
C SER A 251 15.66 -22.23 -20.35
N LEU A 252 14.70 -23.14 -20.13
CA LEU A 252 13.37 -22.81 -19.61
C LEU A 252 13.43 -22.25 -18.19
N SER A 253 14.21 -22.85 -17.29
CA SER A 253 14.40 -22.33 -15.93
C SER A 253 15.07 -20.94 -15.90
N ARG A 254 15.99 -20.66 -16.83
CA ARG A 254 16.57 -19.31 -17.02
C ARG A 254 15.54 -18.29 -17.49
N VAL A 255 14.69 -18.66 -18.44
CA VAL A 255 13.65 -17.75 -18.93
C VAL A 255 12.54 -17.55 -17.88
N SER A 256 12.14 -18.59 -17.17
CA SER A 256 11.19 -18.51 -16.06
C SER A 256 11.71 -17.60 -14.94
N SER A 257 12.98 -17.76 -14.53
CA SER A 257 13.58 -16.85 -13.55
C SER A 257 13.73 -15.41 -14.07
N ALA A 258 14.16 -15.21 -15.31
CA ALA A 258 14.27 -13.88 -15.92
C ALA A 258 12.93 -13.16 -16.03
N THR A 259 11.86 -13.89 -16.37
CA THR A 259 10.49 -13.33 -16.43
C THR A 259 9.97 -12.99 -15.03
N GLN A 260 10.20 -13.85 -14.03
CA GLN A 260 9.88 -13.54 -12.62
C GLN A 260 10.63 -12.30 -12.12
N ILE A 261 11.91 -12.15 -12.48
CA ILE A 261 12.71 -10.98 -12.12
C ILE A 261 12.18 -9.71 -12.76
N LEU A 262 11.87 -9.73 -14.06
CA LEU A 262 11.33 -8.56 -14.76
C LEU A 262 9.98 -8.13 -14.18
N TYR A 263 9.20 -9.10 -13.69
CA TYR A 263 7.97 -8.84 -12.95
C TYR A 263 8.24 -8.22 -11.57
N LEU A 264 9.14 -8.82 -10.76
CA LEU A 264 9.49 -8.30 -9.44
C LEU A 264 10.14 -6.91 -9.47
N LEU A 265 10.84 -6.60 -10.57
CA LEU A 265 11.52 -5.33 -10.78
C LEU A 265 10.63 -4.29 -11.47
N SER A 266 9.46 -4.70 -11.97
CA SER A 266 8.41 -3.80 -12.42
C SER A 266 8.01 -2.91 -11.25
N PRO A 267 7.99 -1.57 -11.41
CA PRO A 267 7.66 -0.67 -10.33
C PRO A 267 6.20 -0.95 -9.89
N PRO A 268 5.92 -1.15 -8.58
CA PRO A 268 4.55 -1.09 -8.11
C PRO A 268 4.09 0.34 -8.33
N SER A 269 3.03 0.53 -9.12
CA SER A 269 2.42 1.84 -9.34
C SER A 269 2.01 2.44 -7.99
N THR A 270 2.84 3.29 -7.39
CA THR A 270 2.51 3.97 -6.13
C THR A 270 1.48 5.08 -6.32
N THR A 271 0.99 5.31 -7.55
CA THR A 271 -0.12 6.23 -7.79
C THR A 271 -1.01 5.73 -8.94
N SER A 272 -2.29 5.49 -8.62
CA SER A 272 -3.42 5.23 -9.52
C SER A 272 -3.52 3.84 -10.17
N LYS A 273 -4.66 3.21 -9.89
CA LYS A 273 -5.24 2.08 -10.63
C LYS A 273 -5.41 2.46 -12.11
N SER A 274 -4.47 2.13 -12.98
CA SER A 274 -4.74 1.78 -14.39
C SER A 274 -3.45 1.42 -15.16
N SER A 275 -3.43 0.21 -15.72
CA SER A 275 -2.69 -0.20 -16.95
C SER A 275 -1.16 -0.18 -17.00
N SER A 276 -0.43 0.17 -15.94
CA SER A 276 1.02 0.41 -16.07
C SER A 276 1.95 -0.72 -15.56
N ASP A 277 1.40 -1.75 -14.90
CA ASP A 277 2.20 -2.71 -14.13
C ASP A 277 2.96 -3.76 -14.97
N SER A 278 2.75 -3.80 -16.30
CA SER A 278 3.40 -4.74 -17.22
C SER A 278 4.29 -4.10 -18.29
N SER A 279 4.57 -2.80 -18.22
CA SER A 279 5.25 -2.08 -19.32
C SER A 279 6.64 -2.62 -19.68
N LEU A 280 7.41 -3.10 -18.70
CA LEU A 280 8.75 -3.64 -18.95
C LEU A 280 8.69 -5.03 -19.59
N LEU A 281 7.89 -5.94 -19.04
CA LEU A 281 7.73 -7.28 -19.58
C LEU A 281 7.10 -7.24 -20.99
N LEU A 282 6.04 -6.44 -21.17
CA LEU A 282 5.38 -6.26 -22.47
C LEU A 282 6.33 -5.65 -23.51
N ARG A 283 7.16 -4.66 -23.12
CA ARG A 283 8.16 -4.09 -24.01
C ARG A 283 9.20 -5.11 -24.45
N VAL A 284 9.68 -5.94 -23.53
CA VAL A 284 10.65 -7.01 -23.82
C VAL A 284 10.02 -8.07 -24.72
N LEU A 285 8.79 -8.47 -24.43
CA LEU A 285 8.06 -9.46 -25.22
C LEU A 285 7.79 -8.94 -26.64
N ASN A 286 7.35 -7.69 -26.78
CA ASN A 286 7.15 -7.06 -28.09
C ASN A 286 8.46 -7.00 -28.88
N THR A 287 9.56 -6.59 -28.25
CA THR A 287 10.90 -6.57 -28.87
C THR A 287 11.35 -7.97 -29.29
N PHE A 288 11.08 -8.99 -28.47
CA PHE A 288 11.36 -10.38 -28.81
C PHE A 288 10.56 -10.84 -30.04
N LEU A 289 9.24 -10.59 -30.07
CA LEU A 289 8.39 -10.95 -31.21
C LEU A 289 8.79 -10.24 -32.50
N THR A 290 9.12 -8.94 -32.43
CA THR A 290 9.59 -8.18 -33.60
C THR A 290 10.92 -8.74 -34.11
N ASN A 291 11.82 -9.14 -33.22
CA ASN A 291 13.10 -9.73 -33.59
C ASN A 291 12.92 -11.11 -34.25
N GLN A 292 12.06 -11.97 -33.70
CA GLN A 292 11.77 -13.27 -34.30
C GLN A 292 11.08 -13.14 -35.66
N THR A 293 10.15 -12.18 -35.80
CA THR A 293 9.46 -11.89 -37.08
C THR A 293 10.44 -11.35 -38.13
N THR A 294 11.30 -10.40 -37.75
CA THR A 294 12.29 -9.82 -38.68
C THR A 294 13.32 -10.86 -39.11
N SER A 295 13.77 -11.72 -38.19
CA SER A 295 14.71 -12.82 -38.49
C SER A 295 14.10 -13.85 -39.44
N SER A 296 12.85 -14.26 -39.22
CA SER A 296 12.15 -15.21 -40.10
C SER A 296 11.83 -14.62 -41.48
N LEU A 297 11.43 -13.35 -41.54
CA LEU A 297 11.21 -12.62 -42.79
C LEU A 297 12.51 -12.48 -43.61
N ALA A 298 13.64 -12.17 -42.96
CA ALA A 298 14.94 -12.10 -43.61
C ALA A 298 15.41 -13.46 -44.16
N ALA A 299 15.16 -14.56 -43.43
CA ALA A 299 15.46 -15.91 -43.90
C ALA A 299 14.65 -16.25 -45.17
N LEU A 300 13.33 -15.97 -45.16
CA LEU A 300 12.47 -16.17 -46.32
C LEU A 300 12.87 -15.28 -47.52
N SER A 301 13.21 -14.01 -47.28
CA SER A 301 13.70 -13.10 -48.33
C SER A 301 14.95 -13.63 -49.03
N ARG A 302 15.88 -14.25 -48.31
CA ARG A 302 17.09 -14.85 -48.88
C ARG A 302 16.77 -16.08 -49.71
N VAL A 303 15.86 -16.93 -49.23
CA VAL A 303 15.38 -18.11 -49.96
C VAL A 303 14.64 -17.70 -51.23
N PHE A 304 13.76 -16.70 -51.19
CA PHE A 304 13.05 -16.22 -52.38
C PHE A 304 13.99 -15.64 -53.44
N SER A 305 15.07 -15.01 -53.01
CA SER A 305 16.08 -14.46 -53.93
C SER A 305 16.96 -15.55 -54.57
N SER A 306 17.05 -16.73 -53.95
CA SER A 306 17.83 -17.87 -54.46
C SER A 306 16.99 -18.92 -55.19
N LEU A 307 15.68 -18.68 -55.38
CA LEU A 307 14.80 -19.57 -56.14
C LEU A 307 15.19 -19.61 -57.62
N THR A 308 15.86 -20.69 -58.03
CA THR A 308 16.13 -21.00 -59.44
C THR A 308 15.05 -21.94 -59.99
N PRO A 309 14.60 -21.76 -61.24
CA PRO A 309 13.46 -22.47 -61.84
C PRO A 309 13.73 -23.96 -62.15
N THR A 310 14.97 -24.42 -62.01
CA THR A 310 15.41 -25.77 -62.41
C THR A 310 15.47 -26.78 -61.26
N GLN A 311 15.23 -26.36 -60.02
CA GLN A 311 15.27 -27.24 -58.85
C GLN A 311 13.86 -27.36 -58.22
N PRO A 312 13.23 -28.55 -58.26
CA PRO A 312 11.88 -28.75 -57.76
C PRO A 312 11.76 -28.78 -56.22
N SER A 313 12.88 -28.77 -55.48
CA SER A 313 12.92 -28.74 -54.02
C SER A 313 14.20 -28.05 -53.54
N PRO A 314 14.23 -26.73 -53.38
CA PRO A 314 15.41 -26.10 -52.79
C PRO A 314 15.49 -26.55 -51.31
N PRO A 315 16.51 -27.32 -50.90
CA PRO A 315 16.66 -27.77 -49.51
C PRO A 315 16.77 -26.58 -48.53
N ALA A 316 17.11 -25.39 -49.05
CA ALA A 316 17.12 -24.14 -48.33
C ALA A 316 15.73 -23.67 -47.87
N LEU A 317 14.67 -23.96 -48.65
CA LEU A 317 13.29 -23.59 -48.32
C LEU A 317 12.76 -24.49 -47.20
N ASP A 318 12.94 -25.79 -47.31
CA ASP A 318 12.57 -26.74 -46.26
C ASP A 318 13.33 -26.47 -44.95
N ARG A 319 14.62 -26.11 -45.04
CA ARG A 319 15.42 -25.68 -43.89
C ARG A 319 14.87 -24.41 -43.26
N SER A 320 14.52 -23.39 -44.05
CA SER A 320 13.94 -22.14 -43.53
C SER A 320 12.58 -22.36 -42.87
N PHE A 321 11.75 -23.25 -43.41
CA PHE A 321 10.48 -23.64 -42.80
C PHE A 321 10.66 -24.38 -41.48
N LEU A 322 11.66 -25.27 -41.40
CA LEU A 322 11.98 -25.97 -40.15
C LEU A 322 12.48 -24.99 -39.08
N GLU A 323 13.33 -24.04 -39.45
CA GLU A 323 13.80 -22.95 -38.56
C GLU A 323 12.63 -22.07 -38.08
N ILE A 324 11.64 -21.78 -38.94
CA ILE A 324 10.43 -21.03 -38.57
C ILE A 324 9.55 -21.85 -37.61
N VAL A 325 9.34 -23.15 -37.87
CA VAL A 325 8.59 -24.05 -36.97
C VAL A 325 9.24 -24.09 -35.58
N GLN A 326 10.58 -24.16 -35.52
CA GLN A 326 11.31 -24.14 -34.24
C GLN A 326 11.13 -22.82 -33.50
N LYS A 327 11.15 -21.68 -34.21
CA LYS A 327 10.86 -20.36 -33.61
C LYS A 327 9.44 -20.28 -33.05
N ILE A 328 8.44 -20.79 -33.77
CA ILE A 328 7.04 -20.80 -33.32
C ILE A 328 6.86 -21.68 -32.09
N ARG A 329 7.45 -22.87 -32.08
CA ARG A 329 7.45 -23.76 -30.91
C ARG A 329 8.09 -23.09 -29.70
N GLY A 330 9.20 -22.37 -29.90
CA GLY A 330 9.80 -21.56 -28.85
C GLY A 330 8.86 -20.48 -28.30
N ILE A 331 8.15 -19.76 -29.18
CA ILE A 331 7.15 -18.76 -28.76
C ILE A 331 6.00 -19.42 -27.99
N ALA A 332 5.52 -20.59 -28.41
CA ALA A 332 4.47 -21.33 -27.72
C ALA A 332 4.92 -21.82 -26.33
N THR A 333 6.14 -22.36 -26.21
CA THR A 333 6.70 -22.75 -24.90
C THR A 333 6.89 -21.55 -23.97
N LEU A 334 7.23 -20.37 -24.52
CA LEU A 334 7.34 -19.14 -23.73
C LEU A 334 5.96 -18.71 -23.19
N GLU A 335 4.90 -18.84 -24.01
CA GLU A 335 3.53 -18.55 -23.59
C GLU A 335 3.08 -19.49 -22.46
N GLU A 336 3.40 -20.78 -22.56
CA GLU A 336 3.12 -21.77 -21.51
C GLU A 336 3.88 -21.46 -20.22
N VAL A 337 5.17 -21.08 -20.31
CA VAL A 337 5.95 -20.63 -19.16
C VAL A 337 5.27 -19.42 -18.51
N LEU A 338 4.88 -18.41 -19.29
CA LEU A 338 4.18 -17.22 -18.78
C LEU A 338 2.87 -17.56 -18.06
N LYS A 339 2.11 -18.54 -18.56
CA LYS A 339 0.88 -19.05 -17.91
C LYS A 339 1.17 -19.84 -16.63
N SER A 340 2.30 -20.54 -16.55
CA SER A 340 2.66 -21.38 -15.39
C SER A 340 3.17 -20.59 -14.19
N LEU A 341 3.51 -19.31 -14.34
CA LEU A 341 3.92 -18.49 -13.21
C LEU A 341 2.68 -18.09 -12.36
N PRO A 342 2.77 -18.12 -11.02
CA PRO A 342 1.69 -17.74 -10.12
C PRO A 342 1.52 -16.21 -10.03
N LEU A 343 1.34 -15.55 -11.17
CA LEU A 343 1.06 -14.10 -11.26
C LEU A 343 -0.45 -13.89 -11.17
N SER A 344 -1.01 -13.89 -9.97
CA SER A 344 -2.44 -13.74 -9.71
C SER A 344 -3.05 -12.35 -10.07
N THR A 345 -2.37 -11.51 -10.84
CA THR A 345 -2.83 -10.11 -11.06
C THR A 345 -2.72 -9.55 -12.47
N LEU A 346 -2.02 -10.19 -13.41
CA LEU A 346 -2.04 -9.74 -14.80
C LEU A 346 -2.15 -10.97 -15.69
N ASP A 347 -3.28 -11.08 -16.39
CA ASP A 347 -3.38 -11.91 -17.58
C ASP A 347 -2.62 -11.14 -18.67
N PRO A 348 -1.33 -11.46 -18.95
CA PRO A 348 -0.49 -10.64 -19.84
C PRO A 348 -1.04 -10.62 -21.27
N THR A 349 -1.98 -11.50 -21.57
CA THR A 349 -2.76 -11.69 -22.80
C THR A 349 -3.98 -10.77 -22.89
N SER A 350 -4.36 -10.07 -21.83
CA SER A 350 -5.48 -9.10 -21.86
C SER A 350 -5.05 -7.74 -22.45
N ASP A 351 -3.79 -7.36 -22.27
CA ASP A 351 -3.20 -6.13 -22.83
C ASP A 351 -2.75 -6.31 -24.30
N PHE A 352 -2.45 -7.53 -24.73
CA PHE A 352 -2.32 -7.86 -26.14
C PHE A 352 -3.72 -8.15 -26.69
N ASP A 353 -4.21 -7.37 -27.66
CA ASP A 353 -5.53 -7.51 -28.34
C ASP A 353 -5.78 -8.87 -29.06
N THR A 354 -5.13 -9.95 -28.65
CA THR A 354 -5.14 -11.25 -29.31
C THR A 354 -4.94 -12.40 -28.31
N PRO A 355 -5.59 -13.55 -28.54
CA PRO A 355 -5.66 -14.65 -27.58
C PRO A 355 -4.37 -15.48 -27.42
N SER A 356 -3.36 -15.33 -28.29
CA SER A 356 -2.11 -16.10 -28.20
C SER A 356 -0.92 -15.43 -28.90
N LEU A 357 0.29 -15.64 -28.38
CA LEU A 357 1.54 -15.07 -28.91
C LEU A 357 1.93 -15.65 -30.28
N PRO A 358 1.75 -16.95 -30.57
CA PRO A 358 1.95 -17.51 -31.90
C PRO A 358 1.05 -16.86 -32.97
N THR A 359 -0.21 -16.53 -32.61
CA THR A 359 -1.14 -15.90 -33.55
C THR A 359 -0.69 -14.47 -33.91
N LEU A 360 -0.15 -13.72 -32.96
CA LEU A 360 0.49 -12.43 -33.23
C LEU A 360 1.69 -12.55 -34.16
N PHE A 361 2.56 -13.54 -33.91
CA PHE A 361 3.70 -13.80 -34.77
C PHE A 361 3.25 -14.09 -36.21
N PHE A 362 2.27 -14.97 -36.42
CA PHE A 362 1.77 -15.28 -37.75
C PHE A 362 1.10 -14.08 -38.44
N ARG A 363 0.38 -13.23 -37.70
CA ARG A 363 -0.22 -11.99 -38.24
C ARG A 363 0.86 -11.02 -38.73
N ASN A 364 1.94 -10.86 -37.95
CA ASN A 364 3.04 -9.98 -38.33
C ASN A 364 3.90 -10.59 -39.45
N LEU A 365 4.06 -11.92 -39.46
CA LEU A 365 4.75 -12.64 -40.53
C LEU A 365 3.96 -12.59 -41.84
N SER A 366 2.64 -12.75 -41.83
CA SER A 366 1.81 -12.75 -43.05
C SER A 366 1.74 -11.38 -43.71
N SER A 367 1.58 -10.31 -42.93
CA SER A 367 1.66 -8.93 -43.44
C SER A 367 3.04 -8.61 -44.02
N GLY A 368 4.12 -9.05 -43.37
CA GLY A 368 5.48 -8.93 -43.89
C GLY A 368 5.74 -9.78 -45.14
N LEU A 369 5.16 -10.99 -45.21
CA LEU A 369 5.30 -11.90 -46.34
C LEU A 369 4.57 -11.38 -47.59
N GLU A 370 3.38 -10.80 -47.42
CA GLU A 370 2.61 -10.21 -48.52
C GLU A 370 3.41 -9.11 -49.22
N THR A 371 4.00 -8.20 -48.44
CA THR A 371 4.83 -7.12 -48.97
C THR A 371 6.10 -7.66 -49.65
N LEU A 372 6.76 -8.68 -49.10
CA LEU A 372 7.91 -9.33 -49.74
C LEU A 372 7.56 -9.99 -51.07
N VAL A 373 6.48 -10.78 -51.12
CA VAL A 373 6.05 -11.47 -52.33
C VAL A 373 5.67 -10.46 -53.41
N ARG A 374 4.96 -9.39 -53.04
CA ARG A 374 4.63 -8.29 -53.95
C ARG A 374 5.88 -7.62 -54.53
N ASN A 375 6.90 -7.38 -53.69
CA ASN A 375 8.16 -6.79 -54.12
C ASN A 375 8.99 -7.72 -55.04
N VAL A 376 9.03 -9.02 -54.76
CA VAL A 376 9.71 -10.01 -55.61
C VAL A 376 9.00 -10.17 -56.96
N LEU A 377 7.67 -10.17 -56.97
CA LEU A 377 6.88 -10.24 -58.21
C LEU A 377 7.00 -8.95 -59.04
N ALA A 378 7.05 -7.78 -58.40
CA ALA A 378 7.23 -6.49 -59.07
C ALA A 378 8.64 -6.32 -59.66
N ARG A 379 9.68 -6.86 -59.00
CA ARG A 379 11.07 -6.85 -59.51
C ARG A 379 11.27 -7.74 -60.73
N GLY A 380 10.39 -8.72 -60.95
CA GLY A 380 10.47 -9.63 -62.10
C GLY A 380 11.72 -10.54 -62.09
N GLY A 381 11.90 -11.31 -63.16
CA GLY A 381 13.10 -12.16 -63.35
C GLY A 381 12.95 -13.63 -62.91
N VAL A 382 14.09 -14.30 -62.76
CA VAL A 382 14.21 -15.75 -62.52
C VAL A 382 13.56 -16.16 -61.20
N ALA A 383 13.74 -15.37 -60.13
CA ALA A 383 13.10 -15.58 -58.83
C ALA A 383 11.57 -15.46 -58.89
N ALA A 384 11.03 -14.51 -59.67
CA ALA A 384 9.59 -14.35 -59.85
C ALA A 384 8.96 -15.52 -60.64
N ARG A 385 9.68 -16.07 -61.62
CA ARG A 385 9.28 -17.29 -62.35
C ARG A 385 9.32 -18.52 -61.45
N GLY A 386 10.38 -18.66 -60.65
CA GLY A 386 10.51 -19.73 -59.64
C GLY A 386 9.39 -19.67 -58.59
N LEU A 387 9.03 -18.48 -58.12
CA LEU A 387 7.95 -18.29 -57.17
C LEU A 387 6.56 -18.64 -57.76
N ARG A 388 6.31 -18.31 -59.03
CA ARG A 388 5.06 -18.69 -59.73
C ARG A 388 4.97 -20.20 -59.95
N ALA A 389 6.07 -20.84 -60.32
CA ALA A 389 6.14 -22.30 -60.51
C ALA A 389 6.07 -23.07 -59.17
N GLY A 390 6.54 -22.48 -58.08
CA GLY A 390 6.56 -23.06 -56.73
C GLY A 390 5.39 -22.67 -55.82
N LYS A 391 4.36 -21.97 -56.33
CA LYS A 391 3.25 -21.42 -55.53
C LYS A 391 2.54 -22.49 -54.68
N ASP A 392 2.22 -23.64 -55.27
CA ASP A 392 1.48 -24.69 -54.56
C ASP A 392 2.31 -25.34 -53.46
N LYS A 393 3.63 -25.48 -53.67
CA LYS A 393 4.56 -25.98 -52.66
C LYS A 393 4.82 -24.99 -51.54
N LEU A 394 4.89 -23.69 -51.86
CA LEU A 394 4.97 -22.63 -50.85
C LEU A 394 3.70 -22.60 -49.99
N ARG A 395 2.53 -22.76 -50.62
CA ARG A 395 1.24 -22.84 -49.92
C ARG A 395 1.18 -24.06 -49.00
N GLU A 396 1.57 -25.23 -49.50
CA GLU A 396 1.58 -26.47 -48.71
C GLU A 396 2.65 -26.44 -47.61
N GLY A 397 3.83 -25.87 -47.88
CA GLY A 397 4.90 -25.69 -46.91
C GLY A 397 4.50 -24.73 -45.79
N LEU A 398 3.89 -23.58 -46.12
CA LEU A 398 3.36 -22.64 -45.13
C LEU A 398 2.23 -23.26 -44.30
N ARG A 399 1.32 -24.00 -44.94
CA ARG A 399 0.27 -24.76 -44.25
C ARG A 399 0.89 -25.76 -43.26
N GLY A 400 1.89 -26.51 -43.70
CA GLY A 400 2.61 -27.46 -42.86
C GLY A 400 3.44 -26.81 -41.75
N VAL A 401 3.88 -25.56 -41.90
CA VAL A 401 4.55 -24.76 -40.85
C VAL A 401 3.55 -24.32 -39.78
N VAL A 402 2.36 -23.90 -40.19
CA VAL A 402 1.27 -23.51 -39.29
C VAL A 402 0.79 -24.74 -38.51
N GLU A 403 0.47 -25.83 -39.20
CA GLU A 403 0.00 -27.07 -38.57
C GLU A 403 1.05 -27.66 -37.61
N ARG A 404 2.32 -27.74 -38.01
CA ARG A 404 3.40 -28.27 -37.14
C ARG A 404 3.90 -27.31 -36.06
N GLY A 405 3.61 -26.02 -36.21
CA GLY A 405 4.01 -24.97 -35.27
C GLY A 405 2.97 -24.73 -34.17
N LEU A 406 1.67 -24.80 -34.50
CA LEU A 406 0.56 -24.64 -33.56
C LEU A 406 0.12 -25.95 -32.90
N ALA A 407 0.32 -27.11 -33.55
CA ALA A 407 0.18 -28.40 -32.88
C ALA A 407 1.37 -28.58 -31.92
N GLY A 408 1.19 -28.19 -30.67
CA GLY A 408 1.98 -28.72 -29.57
C GLY A 408 1.73 -30.23 -29.45
N GLU A 409 2.70 -30.99 -28.97
CA GLU A 409 2.57 -32.43 -28.71
C GLU A 409 1.66 -32.73 -27.49
N GLY A 410 0.46 -32.17 -27.48
CA GLY A 410 -0.55 -32.39 -26.45
C GLY A 410 -1.94 -32.25 -27.06
N GLU A 411 -2.81 -33.19 -26.71
CA GLU A 411 -4.15 -33.48 -27.24
C GLU A 411 -5.05 -32.29 -27.61
N ASP A 412 -5.97 -32.60 -28.53
CA ASP A 412 -7.18 -31.88 -28.91
C ASP A 412 -7.04 -30.63 -29.79
N GLY A 413 -6.82 -30.94 -31.08
CA GLY A 413 -6.96 -30.05 -32.22
C GLY A 413 -8.41 -29.60 -32.48
N SER A 414 -8.96 -28.81 -31.57
CA SER A 414 -10.17 -28.05 -31.82
C SER A 414 -10.11 -26.69 -31.13
N LEU A 415 -9.30 -25.77 -31.62
CA LEU A 415 -9.53 -24.32 -31.54
C LEU A 415 -8.48 -23.60 -32.42
N GLN A 416 -8.94 -22.59 -33.16
CA GLN A 416 -8.16 -21.65 -33.98
C GLN A 416 -7.95 -21.93 -35.49
N LEU A 417 -8.74 -22.80 -36.13
CA LEU A 417 -8.88 -22.76 -37.60
C LEU A 417 -9.83 -21.64 -38.11
N GLY A 418 -10.45 -20.88 -37.19
CA GLY A 418 -11.47 -19.89 -37.50
C GLY A 418 -10.97 -18.52 -37.96
N VAL A 419 -9.69 -18.17 -37.73
CA VAL A 419 -9.19 -16.81 -38.00
C VAL A 419 -8.58 -16.67 -39.41
N TYR A 420 -8.21 -17.76 -40.08
CA TYR A 420 -7.56 -17.72 -41.40
C TYR A 420 -8.51 -17.95 -42.60
N LYS A 421 -9.81 -18.19 -42.37
CA LYS A 421 -10.80 -18.25 -43.47
C LYS A 421 -11.35 -16.88 -43.89
N GLY A 422 -11.02 -15.80 -43.17
CA GLY A 422 -11.63 -14.48 -43.35
C GLY A 422 -10.94 -13.52 -44.33
N ASN A 423 -9.73 -13.81 -44.85
CA ASN A 423 -8.99 -12.89 -45.73
C ASN A 423 -8.46 -13.56 -47.00
N ALA A 424 -9.20 -14.53 -47.54
CA ALA A 424 -9.05 -14.90 -48.94
C ALA A 424 -9.84 -13.88 -49.78
N VAL A 425 -9.13 -12.89 -50.31
CA VAL A 425 -9.62 -12.02 -51.38
C VAL A 425 -10.18 -12.91 -52.51
N PRO A 426 -11.44 -12.75 -52.94
CA PRO A 426 -11.94 -13.41 -54.13
C PRO A 426 -11.27 -12.75 -55.34
N VAL A 427 -10.41 -13.51 -56.02
CA VAL A 427 -9.94 -13.14 -57.36
C VAL A 427 -10.85 -13.86 -58.34
N ASP A 428 -12.02 -13.28 -58.59
CA ASP A 428 -12.73 -13.46 -59.84
C ASP A 428 -12.42 -12.24 -60.72
N THR A 429 -11.54 -12.43 -61.69
CA THR A 429 -11.59 -11.91 -63.07
C THR A 429 -10.50 -12.59 -63.89
#